data_AF-A0A527FUL7-F1
#
_entry.id   AF-A0A527FUL7-F1
#
_cell.length_a   1.000
_cell.length_b   1.000
_cell.length_c   1.000
_cell.angle_alpha   90.00
_cell.angle_beta   90.00
_cell.angle_gamma   90.00
#
_symmetry.space_group_name_H-M   'P 1'
#
loop_
_entity.id
_entity.type
_entity.pdbx_description
1 polymer ?
#
loop_
_entity_poly.entity_id
_entity_poly.type
_entity_poly.pdbx_seq_one_letter_code
_entity_poly.pdbx_strand_id
1 'polypeptide(L)'
;HIILATGARPRALPGIEPDGRLIWTYFEAMVPKDMPKSLLVMGSGAIGIEFASFYRTMGAEVTVVELLPAVMPVEDAEVSKFAQKQF
;
A
#
# COMPACT_ATOMS: atom_id res chain seq x y z
N HIS A 1 22.64 12.36 28.79
CA HIS A 1 22.49 11.85 27.40
C HIS A 1 21.11 12.23 26.89
N ILE A 2 20.95 12.53 25.59
CA ILE A 2 19.65 12.77 24.95
C ILE A 2 19.47 11.71 23.85
N ILE A 3 18.31 11.07 23.81
CA ILE A 3 17.92 10.10 22.78
C ILE A 3 16.72 10.68 22.03
N LEU A 4 16.83 10.77 20.70
CA LEU A 4 15.74 11.20 19.82
C LEU A 4 15.12 9.97 19.16
N ALA A 5 13.85 9.71 19.46
CA ALA A 5 13.09 8.54 19.00
C ALA A 5 11.65 8.92 18.59
N THR A 6 11.51 9.91 17.70
CA THR A 6 10.21 10.52 17.34
C THR A 6 9.36 9.71 16.35
N GLY A 7 9.86 8.56 15.88
CA GLY A 7 9.13 7.68 14.96
C GLY A 7 9.04 8.20 13.51
N ALA A 8 8.03 7.73 12.79
CA ALA A 8 7.78 7.99 11.37
C ALA A 8 6.31 8.34 11.11
N ARG A 9 6.00 8.80 9.89
CA ARG A 9 4.65 9.18 9.45
C ARG A 9 4.43 8.81 7.98
N PRO A 10 3.18 8.57 7.54
CA PRO A 10 2.88 8.37 6.12
C PRO A 10 3.40 9.54 5.28
N ARG A 11 3.92 9.23 4.09
CA ARG A 11 4.32 10.25 3.12
C ARG A 11 3.10 10.66 2.32
N ALA A 12 2.72 11.94 2.39
CA ALA A 12 1.74 12.51 1.48
C ALA A 12 2.43 12.87 0.14
N LEU A 13 1.73 12.61 -0.97
CA LEU A 13 2.15 13.04 -2.31
C LEU A 13 1.42 14.34 -2.67
N PRO A 14 2.10 15.36 -3.20
CA PRO A 14 1.45 16.60 -3.61
C PRO A 14 0.30 16.35 -4.60
N GLY A 15 -0.89 16.86 -4.28
CA GLY A 15 -2.11 16.70 -5.08
C GLY A 15 -2.88 15.39 -4.86
N ILE A 16 -2.37 14.52 -3.98
CA ILE A 16 -3.03 13.27 -3.55
C ILE A 16 -2.91 13.17 -2.01
N GLU A 17 -3.23 14.27 -1.33
CA GLU A 17 -3.24 14.31 0.12
C GLU A 17 -4.36 13.41 0.68
N PRO A 18 -4.10 12.63 1.75
CA PRO A 18 -5.13 11.83 2.40
C PRO A 18 -6.31 12.67 2.88
N ASP A 19 -7.52 12.27 2.51
CA ASP A 19 -8.77 12.99 2.84
C ASP A 19 -9.62 12.23 3.87
N GLY A 20 -9.18 11.03 4.28
CA GLY A 20 -9.89 10.17 5.24
C GLY A 20 -11.17 9.52 4.68
N ARG A 21 -11.43 9.65 3.37
CA ARG A 21 -12.65 9.15 2.72
C ARG A 21 -12.36 8.36 1.45
N LEU A 22 -11.66 8.95 0.48
CA LEU A 22 -11.31 8.31 -0.80
C LEU A 22 -9.81 8.08 -0.92
N ILE A 23 -8.99 8.97 -0.35
CA ILE A 23 -7.53 8.86 -0.32
C ILE A 23 -7.13 8.48 1.09
N TRP A 24 -6.62 7.27 1.22
CA TRP A 24 -6.30 6.67 2.52
C TRP A 24 -4.80 6.58 2.73
N THR A 25 -4.41 6.67 4.00
CA THR A 25 -3.16 6.11 4.48
C THR A 25 -3.40 4.69 5.01
N TYR A 26 -2.36 4.05 5.55
CA TYR A 26 -2.52 2.77 6.23
C TYR A 26 -3.41 2.87 7.48
N PHE A 27 -3.59 4.06 8.09
CA PHE A 27 -4.47 4.20 9.24
C PHE A 27 -5.93 3.89 8.88
N GLU A 28 -6.44 4.50 7.81
CA GLU A 28 -7.79 4.24 7.32
C GLU A 28 -7.92 2.83 6.75
N ALA A 29 -6.87 2.31 6.08
CA ALA A 29 -6.88 0.97 5.52
C ALA A 29 -6.93 -0.15 6.58
N MET A 30 -6.50 0.08 7.83
CA MET A 30 -6.64 -0.89 8.92
C MET A 30 -8.07 -0.96 9.49
N VAL A 31 -8.78 0.17 9.48
CA VAL A 31 -10.10 0.32 10.10
C VAL A 31 -11.07 1.03 9.14
N PRO A 32 -11.33 0.44 7.96
CA PRO A 32 -12.23 1.05 6.99
C PRO A 32 -13.65 1.10 7.57
N LYS A 33 -14.37 2.20 7.33
CA LYS A 33 -15.78 2.30 7.72
C LYS A 33 -16.66 1.32 6.94
N ASP A 34 -16.30 1.10 5.67
CA ASP A 34 -16.99 0.24 4.73
C ASP A 34 -15.98 -0.52 3.87
N MET A 35 -16.28 -1.76 3.49
CA MET A 35 -15.42 -2.52 2.58
C MET A 35 -15.48 -1.94 1.17
N PRO A 36 -14.32 -1.56 0.57
CA PRO A 36 -14.30 -1.03 -0.78
C PRO A 36 -14.64 -2.12 -1.79
N LYS A 37 -15.35 -1.75 -2.86
CA LYS A 37 -15.56 -2.64 -4.02
C LYS A 37 -14.28 -2.77 -4.85
N SER A 38 -13.53 -1.69 -4.95
CA SER A 38 -12.22 -1.65 -5.60
C SER A 38 -11.24 -0.77 -4.82
N LEU A 39 -9.96 -1.12 -4.88
CA LEU A 39 -8.89 -0.44 -4.17
C LEU A 39 -7.66 -0.28 -5.07
N LEU A 40 -7.22 0.97 -5.22
CA LEU A 40 -5.93 1.29 -5.82
C LEU A 40 -4.88 1.42 -4.72
N VAL A 41 -3.86 0.56 -4.75
CA VAL A 41 -2.71 0.63 -3.84
C VAL A 41 -1.56 1.30 -4.55
N MET A 42 -1.10 2.44 -4.02
CA MET A 42 0.04 3.18 -4.54
C MET A 42 1.32 2.82 -3.77
N GLY A 43 2.25 2.16 -4.46
CA GLY A 43 3.50 1.64 -3.89
C GLY A 43 3.38 0.16 -3.51
N SER A 44 4.36 -0.62 -3.94
CA SER A 44 4.40 -2.08 -3.78
C SER A 44 5.41 -2.55 -2.72
N GLY A 45 5.83 -1.65 -1.83
CA GLY A 45 6.59 -2.02 -0.63
C GLY A 45 5.75 -2.88 0.33
N ALA A 46 6.38 -3.40 1.38
CA ALA A 46 5.77 -4.37 2.32
C ALA A 46 4.35 -3.98 2.77
N ILE A 47 4.16 -2.75 3.28
CA ILE A 47 2.84 -2.27 3.74
C ILE A 47 1.81 -2.28 2.60
N GLY A 48 2.18 -1.78 1.42
CA GLY A 48 1.28 -1.70 0.28
C GLY A 48 0.84 -3.07 -0.20
N ILE A 49 1.79 -4.00 -0.37
CA ILE A 49 1.48 -5.34 -0.86
C ILE A 49 0.68 -6.17 0.16
N GLU A 50 0.90 -5.97 1.47
CA GLU A 50 0.10 -6.59 2.53
C GLU A 50 -1.36 -6.17 2.46
N PHE A 51 -1.65 -4.87 2.36
CA PHE A 51 -3.02 -4.39 2.19
C PHE A 51 -3.62 -4.82 0.84
N ALA A 52 -2.84 -4.79 -0.24
CA ALA A 52 -3.29 -5.26 -1.54
C ALA A 52 -3.77 -6.72 -1.47
N SER A 53 -2.95 -7.59 -0.86
CA SER A 53 -3.28 -8.99 -0.64
C SER A 53 -4.51 -9.15 0.24
N PHE A 54 -4.54 -8.48 1.40
CA PHE A 54 -5.63 -8.53 2.37
C PHE A 54 -6.99 -8.15 1.74
N TYR A 55 -7.08 -6.98 1.11
CA TYR A 55 -8.32 -6.51 0.51
C TYR A 55 -8.77 -7.37 -0.67
N ARG A 56 -7.82 -7.88 -1.47
CA ARG A 56 -8.13 -8.83 -2.54
C ARG A 56 -8.71 -10.13 -2.00
N THR A 57 -8.12 -10.68 -0.95
CA THR A 57 -8.66 -11.88 -0.26
C THR A 57 -10.05 -11.64 0.30
N MET A 58 -10.33 -10.43 0.77
CA MET A 58 -11.66 -10.01 1.25
C MET A 58 -12.67 -9.74 0.11
N GLY A 59 -12.26 -9.84 -1.15
CA GLY A 59 -13.14 -9.75 -2.32
C GLY A 59 -13.17 -8.39 -3.01
N ALA A 60 -12.32 -7.44 -2.64
CA ALA A 60 -12.18 -6.19 -3.37
C ALA A 60 -11.39 -6.40 -4.67
N GLU A 61 -11.74 -5.68 -5.73
CA GLU A 61 -10.90 -5.58 -6.92
C GLU A 61 -9.70 -4.69 -6.63
N VAL A 62 -8.49 -5.27 -6.61
CA VAL A 62 -7.28 -4.55 -6.23
C VAL A 62 -6.39 -4.30 -7.44
N THR A 63 -5.89 -3.08 -7.57
CA THR A 63 -4.83 -2.72 -8.52
C THR A 63 -3.65 -2.15 -7.75
N VAL A 64 -2.44 -2.61 -8.05
CA VAL A 64 -1.20 -2.09 -7.46
C VAL A 64 -0.46 -1.26 -8.51
N VAL A 65 -0.08 -0.04 -8.15
CA VAL A 65 0.73 0.84 -9.00
C VAL A 65 2.07 1.09 -8.33
N GLU A 66 3.14 0.84 -9.07
CA GLU A 66 4.52 1.06 -8.65
C GLU A 66 5.21 2.01 -9.63
N LEU A 67 6.01 2.94 -9.10
CA LEU A 67 6.79 3.89 -9.91
C LEU A 67 8.12 3.26 -10.35
N LEU A 68 8.63 2.32 -9.57
CA LEU A 68 9.83 1.56 -9.91
C LEU A 68 9.53 0.49 -10.98
N PRO A 69 10.56 -0.03 -11.68
CA PRO A 69 10.36 -0.91 -12.84
C PRO A 69 9.67 -2.25 -12.56
N ALA A 70 9.57 -2.65 -11.28
CA ALA A 70 8.96 -3.90 -10.86
C ALA A 70 8.23 -3.71 -9.52
N VAL A 71 7.19 -4.51 -9.30
CA VAL A 71 6.55 -4.63 -7.99
C VAL A 71 7.49 -5.26 -6.98
N MET A 72 7.36 -4.91 -5.70
CA MET A 72 8.26 -5.36 -4.63
C MET A 72 9.74 -5.20 -5.03
N PRO A 73 10.20 -3.98 -5.40
CA PRO A 73 11.49 -3.77 -6.08
C PRO A 73 12.72 -3.98 -5.20
N VAL A 74 12.53 -4.14 -3.88
CA VAL A 74 13.60 -4.41 -2.92
C VAL A 74 13.83 -5.92 -2.73
N GLU A 75 12.87 -6.73 -3.17
CA GLU A 75 12.93 -8.18 -3.07
C GLU A 75 13.74 -8.80 -4.22
N ASP A 76 14.01 -10.10 -4.12
CA ASP A 76 14.64 -10.85 -5.20
C ASP A 76 13.79 -10.80 -6.49
N ALA A 77 14.47 -10.69 -7.64
CA ALA A 77 13.81 -10.51 -8.94
C ALA A 77 12.87 -11.66 -9.32
N GLU A 78 13.15 -12.90 -8.89
CA GLU A 78 12.25 -14.03 -9.10
C GLU A 78 10.98 -13.89 -8.24
N VAL A 79 11.14 -13.44 -6.99
CA VAL A 79 10.03 -13.16 -6.07
C VAL A 79 9.15 -12.03 -6.61
N SER A 80 9.73 -10.92 -7.05
CA SER A 80 9.00 -9.80 -7.67
C SER A 80 8.19 -10.25 -8.89
N LYS A 81 8.79 -11.08 -9.77
CA LYS A 81 8.10 -11.64 -10.95
C LYS A 81 6.98 -12.60 -10.58
N PHE A 82 7.16 -13.41 -9.53
CA PHE A 82 6.11 -14.28 -9.03
C PHE A 82 4.94 -13.46 -8.47
N ALA A 83 5.24 -12.45 -7.65
CA ALA A 83 4.26 -11.55 -7.05
C ALA A 83 3.47 -10.77 -8.10
N GLN A 84 4.13 -10.33 -9.18
CA GLN A 84 3.46 -9.62 -10.28
C GLN A 84 2.34 -10.44 -10.94
N LYS A 85 2.41 -11.77 -10.92
CA LYS A 85 1.34 -12.62 -11.50
C LYS A 85 0.11 -12.73 -10.60
N GLN A 86 0.20 -12.24 -9.37
CA GLN A 86 -0.87 -12.32 -8.39
C GLN A 86 -1.83 -11.13 -8.47
N PHE A 87 -1.45 -10.01 -9.09
CA PHE A 87 -2.25 -8.78 -9.19
C PHE A 87 -2.33 -8.35 -10.65
#